data_AF-G9L3I2-F1
#
_entry.id   AF-G9L3I2-F1
#
_cell.length_a   1.000
_cell.length_b   1.000
_cell.length_c   1.000
_cell.angle_alpha   90.00
_cell.angle_beta   90.00
_cell.angle_gamma   90.00
#
_symmetry.space_group_name_H-M   'P 1'
#
loop_
_entity.id
_entity.type
_entity.pdbx_description
1 polymer ?
#
loop_
_entity_poly.entity_id
_entity_poly.type
_entity_poly.pdbx_seq_one_letter_code
_entity_poly.pdbx_strand_id
1 'polypeptide(L)' 'FATVCKILNLPELIDDSKYKTNHLRVQNRKELIKILSARFEEEMTSKWLYLFEGSGVAYGPINDMKNVFAEP' A
#
# COMPACT_ATOMS: atom_id res chain seq x y z
N PHE A 1 1.93 -5.69 -5.75
CA PHE A 1 2.01 -6.37 -4.44
C PHE A 1 3.44 -6.51 -3.97
N ALA A 2 4.29 -7.29 -4.65
CA ALA A 2 5.69 -7.48 -4.23
C ALA A 2 6.47 -6.16 -4.03
N THR A 3 6.33 -5.19 -4.93
CA THR A 3 6.96 -3.86 -4.79
C THR A 3 6.47 -3.11 -3.55
N VAL A 4 5.15 -3.09 -3.33
CA VAL A 4 4.51 -2.44 -2.17
C VAL A 4 4.97 -3.09 -0.86
N CYS A 5 4.98 -4.42 -0.80
CA CYS A 5 5.48 -5.16 0.37
C CYS A 5 6.98 -4.93 0.62
N LYS A 6 7.80 -4.80 -0.43
CA LYS A 6 9.22 -4.41 -0.27
C LYS A 6 9.37 -3.00 0.29
N ILE A 7 8.58 -2.03 -0.21
CA ILE A 7 8.57 -0.64 0.27
C ILE A 7 8.12 -0.55 1.73
N LEU A 8 7.07 -1.29 2.08
CA LEU A 8 6.56 -1.39 3.45
C LEU A 8 7.47 -2.18 4.38
N ASN A 9 8.60 -2.71 3.87
CA ASN A 9 9.52 -3.56 4.62
C ASN A 9 8.79 -4.76 5.25
N LEU A 10 7.94 -5.41 4.44
CA LEU A 10 7.16 -6.60 4.73
C LEU A 10 7.40 -7.67 3.65
N PRO A 11 8.66 -8.07 3.38
CA PRO A 11 8.94 -9.12 2.41
C PRO A 11 8.33 -10.46 2.81
N GLU A 12 8.09 -10.67 4.11
CA GLU A 12 7.39 -11.83 4.66
C GLU A 12 6.01 -12.04 4.02
N LEU A 13 5.25 -10.97 3.73
CA LEU A 13 3.94 -11.06 3.08
C LEU A 13 4.05 -11.55 1.63
N ILE A 14 5.21 -11.38 0.98
CA ILE A 14 5.43 -11.85 -0.40
C ILE A 14 5.69 -13.35 -0.41
N ASP A 15 6.43 -13.83 0.59
CA ASP A 15 6.79 -15.24 0.73
C ASP A 15 5.66 -16.06 1.39
N ASP A 16 4.80 -15.40 2.17
CA ASP A 16 3.66 -16.02 2.84
C ASP A 16 2.70 -16.65 1.81
N SER A 17 2.49 -17.95 1.98
CA SER A 17 1.58 -18.74 1.15
C SER A 17 0.16 -18.18 1.15
N LYS A 18 -0.28 -17.50 2.23
CA LYS A 18 -1.58 -16.83 2.36
C LYS A 18 -1.76 -15.62 1.43
N TYR A 19 -0.69 -15.05 0.88
CA TYR A 19 -0.75 -13.89 -0.02
C TYR A 19 -0.05 -14.12 -1.37
N LYS A 20 0.53 -15.31 -1.55
CA LYS A 20 1.24 -15.73 -2.76
C LYS A 20 0.38 -15.62 -4.03
N THR A 21 -0.88 -16.04 -3.97
CA THR A 21 -1.82 -15.95 -5.12
C THR A 21 -2.83 -14.83 -4.93
N ASN A 22 -3.35 -14.32 -6.05
CA ASN A 22 -4.37 -13.27 -6.01
C ASN A 22 -5.65 -13.74 -5.30
N HIS A 23 -6.02 -15.02 -5.47
CA HIS A 23 -7.17 -15.62 -4.80
C HIS A 23 -7.01 -15.61 -3.27
N LEU A 24 -5.84 -16.01 -2.77
CA LEU A 24 -5.57 -16.02 -1.34
C LEU A 24 -5.49 -14.58 -0.78
N ARG A 25 -4.97 -13.61 -1.54
CA ARG A 25 -5.03 -12.19 -1.17
C ARG A 25 -6.45 -11.68 -1.03
N VAL A 26 -7.37 -12.08 -1.90
CA VAL A 26 -8.79 -11.68 -1.81
C VAL A 26 -9.50 -12.36 -0.63
N GLN A 27 -9.19 -13.63 -0.39
CA GLN A 27 -9.72 -14.39 0.74
C GLN A 27 -9.22 -13.83 2.08
N ASN A 28 -7.92 -13.54 2.18
CA ASN A 28 -7.27 -12.99 3.38
C ASN A 28 -7.20 -11.46 3.37
N ARG A 29 -8.01 -10.78 2.54
CA ARG A 29 -7.90 -9.32 2.35
C ARG A 29 -8.08 -8.53 3.64
N LYS A 30 -8.93 -8.99 4.55
CA LYS A 30 -9.20 -8.31 5.82
C LYS A 30 -7.95 -8.31 6.71
N GLU A 31 -7.28 -9.46 6.80
CA GLU A 31 -6.03 -9.60 7.56
C GLU A 31 -4.91 -8.82 6.89
N LEU A 32 -4.79 -8.93 5.56
CA LEU A 32 -3.81 -8.19 4.78
C LEU A 32 -3.95 -6.67 4.97
N ILE A 33 -5.17 -6.13 4.84
CA ILE A 33 -5.42 -4.70 5.05
C ILE A 33 -5.07 -4.29 6.49
N LYS A 34 -5.37 -5.12 7.49
CA LYS A 34 -5.03 -4.81 8.88
C LYS A 34 -3.52 -4.71 9.10
N ILE A 35 -2.75 -5.63 8.53
CA ILE A 35 -1.27 -5.61 8.61
C ILE A 35 -0.72 -4.39 7.86
N LEU A 36 -1.19 -4.16 6.63
CA LEU A 36 -0.76 -3.02 5.83
C LEU A 36 -1.11 -1.71 6.55
N SER A 37 -2.34 -1.56 7.05
CA SER A 37 -2.80 -0.35 7.76
C SER A 37 -1.97 -0.08 9.00
N ALA A 38 -1.72 -1.09 9.84
CA ALA A 38 -0.87 -0.93 11.01
C ALA A 38 0.54 -0.42 10.64
N ARG A 39 1.12 -0.95 9.55
CA ARG A 39 2.44 -0.53 9.05
C ARG A 39 2.39 0.87 8.43
N PHE A 40 1.33 1.21 7.72
CA PHE A 40 1.09 2.55 7.22
C PHE A 40 0.91 3.57 8.35
N GLU A 41 0.34 3.18 9.49
CA GLU A 41 0.15 4.03 10.67
C GLU A 41 1.46 4.29 11.45
N GLU A 42 2.48 3.44 11.32
CA GLU A 42 3.78 3.67 11.96
C GLU A 42 4.58 4.83 11.34
N GLU A 43 4.26 5.23 10.12
CA GLU A 43 5.04 6.21 9.35
C GLU A 43 4.14 7.22 8.65
N MET A 44 4.64 8.44 8.45
CA MET A 44 3.85 9.49 7.81
C MET A 44 3.59 9.22 6.33
N THR A 45 2.38 9.57 5.85
CA THR A 45 1.99 9.51 4.43
C THR A 45 3.01 10.16 3.50
N SER A 46 3.64 11.27 3.90
CA SER A 46 4.68 11.93 3.11
C SER A 46 5.92 11.06 2.87
N LYS A 47 6.32 10.26 3.87
CA LYS A 47 7.42 9.31 3.73
C LYS A 47 7.03 8.17 2.81
N TRP A 48 5.80 7.69 2.90
CA TRP A 48 5.28 6.70 1.96
C TRP A 48 5.28 7.24 0.53
N LEU A 49 4.76 8.45 0.29
CA LEU A 49 4.78 9.09 -1.02
C LEU A 49 6.20 9.12 -1.61
N TYR A 50 7.20 9.50 -0.81
CA TYR A 50 8.61 9.50 -1.23
C TYR A 50 9.15 8.09 -1.50
N LEU A 51 8.79 7.09 -0.69
CA LEU A 51 9.22 5.71 -0.92
C LEU A 51 8.54 5.06 -2.13
N PHE A 52 7.31 5.47 -2.44
CA PHE A 52 6.61 5.03 -3.64
C PHE A 52 7.08 5.80 -4.89
N GLU A 53 7.65 6.99 -4.73
CA GLU A 53 8.27 7.77 -5.80
C GLU A 53 9.42 7.00 -6.44
N GLY A 54 9.30 6.75 -7.75
CA GLY A 54 10.25 5.93 -8.51
C GLY A 54 10.03 4.41 -8.43
N SER A 55 9.07 3.93 -7.64
CA SER A 55 8.77 2.48 -7.54
C SER A 55 7.99 1.91 -8.75
N GLY A 56 7.44 2.78 -9.60
CA GLY A 56 6.57 2.40 -10.73
C GLY A 56 5.21 1.82 -10.33
N VAL A 57 4.89 1.80 -9.02
CA VAL A 57 3.56 1.46 -8.54
C VAL A 57 2.65 2.67 -8.77
N ALA A 58 1.40 2.45 -9.16
CA ALA A 58 0.40 3.51 -9.13
C ALA A 58 0.09 3.85 -7.66
N TYR A 59 0.62 4.97 -7.19
CA TYR A 59 0.32 5.55 -5.89
C TYR A 59 -0.19 6.97 -6.11
N GLY A 60 -1.05 7.42 -5.22
CA GLY A 60 -1.55 8.79 -5.24
C GLY A 60 -2.20 9.11 -3.92
N PRO A 61 -2.15 10.37 -3.47
CA PRO A 61 -2.98 10.78 -2.35
C PRO A 61 -4.44 10.47 -2.69
N ILE A 62 -5.19 9.96 -1.72
CA ILE A 62 -6.65 10.00 -1.83
C ILE A 62 -6.98 11.48 -1.78
N ASN A 63 -7.14 12.10 -2.96
CA ASN A 63 -7.68 13.44 -3.06
C ASN A 63 -9.12 13.34 -2.58
N ASP A 64 -9.34 13.74 -1.33
CA ASP A 64 -10.66 14.07 -0.83
C ASP A 64 -11.27 15.05 -1.86
N MET A 65 -12.49 14.78 -2.35
CA MET A 65 -13.11 15.49 -3.48
C MET A 65 -13.18 17.02 -3.31
N LYS A 66 -12.82 17.57 -2.14
CA LYS A 66 -12.64 18.99 -1.90
C LYS A 66 -11.49 19.64 -2.70
N ASN A 67 -10.51 18.88 -3.19
CA ASN A 67 -9.38 19.43 -3.96
C ASN A 67 -9.53 19.35 -5.50
N VAL A 68 -10.67 18.86 -6.01
CA VAL A 68 -10.94 18.81 -7.45
C VAL A 68 -11.40 20.16 -8.04
N PHE A 69 -11.74 21.13 -7.21
CA PHE A 69 -12.26 22.44 -7.66
C PHE A 69 -11.22 23.56 -7.68
N ALA A 70 -9.92 23.24 -7.62
CA ALA A 70 -8.84 24.21 -7.69
C ALA A 70 -7.87 23.90 -8.84
N GLU A 71 -8.40 23.66 -10.03
CA GLU A 71 -7.70 23.93 -11.28
C GLU A 71 -8.42 25.14 -11.93
N PRO A 72 -7.68 26.18 -12.39
CA PRO A 72 -8.22 27.51 -12.71
C PRO A 72 -9.21 27.56 -13.88
#